data_AF-A0A2A2SK56-F1
#
_entry.id   AF-A0A2A2SK56-F1
#
_cell.length_a   1.000
_cell.length_b   1.000
_cell.length_c   1.000
_cell.angle_alpha   90.00
_cell.angle_beta   90.00
_cell.angle_gamma   90.00
#
_symmetry.space_group_name_H-M   'P 1'
#
loop_
_entity.id
_entity.type
_entity.pdbx_description
1 polymer ?
#
loop_
_entity_poly.entity_id
_entity_poly.type
_entity_poly.pdbx_seq_one_letter_code
_entity_poly.pdbx_strand_id
1 'polypeptide(L)'
;MIDRYEWAGGSEAMLRFGPQDGPVVIAAPALFEEANRTRAFLVRILRLLGVHGIAGALPDLPGQGESLLPTHQATLAGWRDAFATAARHVSAVATVSIRGGALVDGPAPVSALWRLSPITGAEQVKELWRIRQAAHDRPKLRYDPARFIAELDVEVAGNRLAPGLLAAMNIAEPSSDAPVRTVRLDTNPRPADLKLPGRPLWRASEPDVDEPLAQALADDIAAWVHACVA
;
A
#
# COMPACT_ATOMS: atom_id res chain seq x y z
N MET A 1 16.19 -4.93 -9.87
CA MET A 1 16.55 -3.83 -10.79
C MET A 1 15.75 -2.60 -10.41
N ILE A 2 16.27 -1.39 -10.61
CA ILE A 2 15.49 -0.15 -10.46
C ILE A 2 15.07 0.27 -11.87
N ASP A 3 13.77 0.43 -12.06
CA ASP A 3 13.13 0.96 -13.26
C ASP A 3 12.44 2.29 -12.91
N ARG A 4 11.86 2.97 -13.89
CA ARG A 4 11.06 4.18 -13.72
C ARG A 4 9.78 4.11 -14.54
N TYR A 5 8.75 4.80 -14.07
CA TYR A 5 7.52 5.01 -14.84
C TYR A 5 7.18 6.50 -14.90
N GLU A 6 6.62 6.91 -16.03
CA GLU A 6 6.16 8.28 -16.25
C GLU A 6 4.67 8.38 -15.90
N TRP A 7 4.27 9.47 -15.27
CA TRP A 7 2.88 9.81 -14.97
C TRP A 7 2.67 11.31 -15.21
N ALA A 8 1.43 11.79 -15.13
CA ALA A 8 1.10 13.18 -15.51
C ALA A 8 1.90 14.25 -14.72
N GLY A 9 2.32 13.95 -13.49
CA GLY A 9 3.09 14.85 -12.63
C GLY A 9 4.61 14.65 -12.64
N GLY A 10 5.14 13.72 -13.46
CA GLY A 10 6.58 13.50 -13.58
C GLY A 10 6.96 12.02 -13.70
N SER A 11 8.08 11.66 -13.09
CA SER A 11 8.69 10.33 -13.20
C SER A 11 9.00 9.78 -11.81
N GLU A 12 8.65 8.54 -11.55
CA GLU A 12 8.85 7.89 -10.25
C GLU A 12 9.66 6.60 -10.37
N ALA A 13 10.37 6.25 -9.29
CA ALA A 13 11.16 5.04 -9.23
C ALA A 13 10.28 3.80 -9.03
N MET A 14 10.73 2.65 -9.52
CA MET A 14 10.06 1.38 -9.35
C MET A 14 11.06 0.24 -9.17
N LEU A 15 10.90 -0.53 -8.10
CA LEU A 15 11.69 -1.75 -7.90
C LEU A 15 11.10 -2.90 -8.72
N ARG A 16 11.98 -3.66 -9.37
CA ARG A 16 11.64 -4.84 -10.18
C ARG A 16 12.29 -6.10 -9.62
N PHE A 17 11.51 -7.18 -9.53
CA PHE A 17 11.87 -8.49 -8.99
C PHE A 17 11.42 -9.64 -9.91
N GLY A 18 12.04 -10.80 -9.79
CA GLY A 18 11.61 -12.02 -10.49
C GLY A 18 12.02 -12.08 -11.97
N PRO A 19 11.49 -13.06 -12.72
CA PRO A 19 11.82 -13.27 -14.13
C PRO A 19 11.27 -12.15 -15.03
N GLN A 20 11.91 -11.92 -16.19
CA GLN A 20 11.47 -10.90 -17.14
C GLN A 20 10.21 -11.30 -17.92
N ASP A 21 10.06 -12.59 -18.22
CA ASP A 21 8.99 -13.12 -19.08
C ASP A 21 7.78 -13.69 -18.31
N GLY A 22 7.78 -13.56 -16.98
CA GLY A 22 6.69 -14.04 -16.11
C GLY A 22 5.54 -13.03 -16.00
N PRO A 23 4.33 -13.48 -15.57
CA PRO A 23 3.25 -12.56 -15.23
C PRO A 23 3.69 -11.59 -14.13
N VAL A 24 3.29 -10.32 -14.26
CA VAL A 24 3.73 -9.25 -13.35
C VAL A 24 2.64 -8.92 -12.35
N VAL A 25 2.96 -9.00 -11.05
CA VAL A 25 2.16 -8.35 -10.01
C VAL A 25 2.72 -6.97 -9.68
N ILE A 26 1.85 -5.99 -9.47
CA ILE A 26 2.24 -4.66 -9.02
C ILE A 26 1.77 -4.43 -7.58
N ALA A 27 2.69 -3.98 -6.74
CA ALA A 27 2.45 -3.86 -5.31
C ALA A 27 2.19 -2.42 -4.88
N ALA A 28 1.09 -2.20 -4.17
CA ALA A 28 0.80 -0.96 -3.46
C ALA A 28 1.20 -1.13 -1.99
N PRO A 29 2.26 -0.45 -1.50
CA PRO A 29 2.67 -0.58 -0.10
C PRO A 29 1.60 -0.03 0.84
N ALA A 30 1.75 -0.29 2.13
CA ALA A 30 1.06 0.52 3.13
C ALA A 30 1.44 2.00 2.96
N LEU A 31 0.68 2.91 3.57
CA LEU A 31 0.92 4.35 3.40
C LEU A 31 1.73 4.93 4.57
N PHE A 32 2.55 5.93 4.28
CA PHE A 32 3.33 6.69 5.27
C PHE A 32 4.23 5.79 6.14
N GLU A 33 4.20 5.97 7.47
CA GLU A 33 5.03 5.19 8.41
C GLU A 33 4.75 3.68 8.36
N GLU A 34 3.52 3.26 8.05
CA GLU A 34 3.25 1.83 7.85
C GLU A 34 4.03 1.29 6.65
N ALA A 35 4.24 2.10 5.59
CA ALA A 35 5.06 1.76 4.43
C ALA A 35 6.50 1.47 4.84
N ASN A 36 7.10 2.36 5.64
CA ASN A 36 8.49 2.25 6.09
C ASN A 36 8.70 0.95 6.88
N ARG A 37 7.78 0.63 7.81
CA ARG A 37 7.84 -0.58 8.63
C ARG A 37 7.63 -1.87 7.84
N THR A 38 6.86 -1.82 6.75
CA THR A 38 6.48 -3.00 5.95
C THR A 38 7.26 -3.13 4.64
N ARG A 39 8.13 -2.18 4.29
CA ARG A 39 8.86 -2.19 3.00
C ARG A 39 9.72 -3.44 2.84
N ALA A 40 10.51 -3.80 3.84
CA ALA A 40 11.37 -4.99 3.78
C ALA A 40 10.55 -6.27 3.62
N PHE A 41 9.42 -6.37 4.34
CA PHE A 41 8.50 -7.49 4.26
C PHE A 41 7.84 -7.61 2.89
N LEU A 42 7.33 -6.51 2.32
CA LEU A 42 6.75 -6.51 0.98
C LEU A 42 7.80 -6.88 -0.09
N VAL A 43 9.02 -6.34 0.02
CA VAL A 43 10.14 -6.73 -0.86
C VAL A 43 10.47 -8.22 -0.73
N ARG A 44 10.39 -8.80 0.47
CA ARG A 44 10.59 -10.23 0.67
C ARG A 44 9.55 -11.05 -0.06
N ILE A 45 8.26 -10.71 0.07
CA ILE A 45 7.16 -11.36 -0.65
C ILE A 45 7.39 -11.30 -2.17
N LEU A 46 7.70 -10.12 -2.72
CA LEU A 46 7.93 -9.96 -4.16
C LEU A 46 9.12 -10.77 -4.69
N ARG A 47 10.16 -10.97 -3.87
CA ARG A 47 11.28 -11.86 -4.21
C ARG A 47 10.87 -13.33 -4.20
N LEU A 48 10.05 -13.74 -3.22
CA LEU A 48 9.55 -15.10 -3.11
C LEU A 48 8.63 -15.46 -4.29
N LEU A 49 7.81 -14.52 -4.77
CA LEU A 49 7.02 -14.70 -5.99
C LEU A 49 7.86 -15.05 -7.22
N GLY A 50 9.10 -14.58 -7.29
CA GLY A 50 10.04 -14.96 -8.35
C GLY A 50 10.31 -16.46 -8.42
N VAL A 51 10.24 -17.18 -7.28
CA VAL A 51 10.37 -18.65 -7.23
C VAL A 51 9.19 -19.34 -7.90
N HIS A 52 8.00 -18.70 -7.90
CA HIS A 52 6.80 -19.16 -8.59
C HIS A 52 6.73 -18.69 -10.05
N GLY A 53 7.81 -18.13 -10.60
CA GLY A 53 7.83 -17.60 -11.96
C GLY A 53 7.05 -16.29 -12.14
N ILE A 54 6.66 -15.62 -11.05
CA ILE A 54 5.90 -14.36 -11.06
C ILE A 54 6.87 -13.20 -10.86
N ALA A 55 6.82 -12.20 -11.74
CA ALA A 55 7.58 -10.97 -11.59
C ALA A 55 6.88 -10.01 -10.63
N GLY A 56 7.66 -9.21 -9.89
CA GLY A 56 7.16 -8.22 -8.95
C GLY A 56 7.56 -6.80 -9.34
N ALA A 57 6.62 -5.87 -9.20
CA ALA A 57 6.82 -4.43 -9.38
C ALA A 57 6.42 -3.68 -8.10
N LEU A 58 7.27 -2.82 -7.58
CA LEU A 58 6.96 -1.93 -6.45
C LEU A 58 7.27 -0.48 -6.84
N PRO A 59 6.30 0.25 -7.41
CA PRO A 59 6.46 1.67 -7.69
C PRO A 59 6.46 2.48 -6.39
N ASP A 60 7.31 3.50 -6.31
CA ASP A 60 7.08 4.59 -5.36
C ASP A 60 5.89 5.42 -5.85
N LEU A 61 5.08 5.93 -4.90
CA LEU A 61 3.97 6.84 -5.20
C LEU A 61 4.46 8.29 -5.20
N PRO A 62 3.83 9.19 -5.96
CA PRO A 62 4.16 10.61 -5.93
C PRO A 62 4.17 11.20 -4.51
N GLY A 63 5.29 11.78 -4.10
CA GLY A 63 5.51 12.33 -2.77
C GLY A 63 5.67 11.31 -1.65
N GLN A 64 6.00 10.06 -1.98
CA GLN A 64 6.42 9.00 -1.08
C GLN A 64 7.75 8.37 -1.58
N GLY A 65 8.49 7.71 -0.69
CA GLY A 65 9.74 7.04 -1.05
C GLY A 65 10.78 8.02 -1.60
N GLU A 66 11.32 7.72 -2.79
CA GLU A 66 12.34 8.55 -3.46
C GLU A 66 11.74 9.63 -4.37
N SER A 67 10.42 9.87 -4.30
CA SER A 67 9.75 10.88 -5.13
C SER A 67 10.27 12.30 -4.82
N LEU A 68 10.50 13.08 -5.87
CA LEU A 68 10.88 14.49 -5.76
C LEU A 68 9.68 15.41 -5.52
N LEU A 69 8.44 14.91 -5.68
CA LEU A 69 7.24 15.68 -5.37
C LEU A 69 7.17 15.89 -3.85
N PRO A 70 7.04 17.13 -3.33
CA PRO A 70 6.85 17.32 -1.90
C PRO A 70 5.55 16.65 -1.42
N THR A 71 5.58 15.95 -0.28
CA THR A 71 4.41 15.20 0.22
C THR A 71 3.14 16.04 0.39
N HIS A 72 3.28 17.33 0.70
CA HIS A 72 2.14 18.25 0.83
C HIS A 72 1.47 18.59 -0.51
N GLN A 73 2.10 18.28 -1.64
CA GLN A 73 1.53 18.40 -2.99
C GLN A 73 0.91 17.10 -3.48
N ALA A 74 1.11 15.99 -2.76
CA ALA A 74 0.53 14.70 -3.11
C ALA A 74 -1.00 14.72 -2.94
N THR A 75 -1.70 14.05 -3.86
CA THR A 75 -3.15 13.89 -3.80
C THR A 75 -3.51 12.41 -3.98
N LEU A 76 -4.64 11.98 -3.40
CA LEU A 76 -5.11 10.60 -3.57
C LEU A 76 -5.41 10.26 -5.03
N ALA A 77 -5.95 11.23 -5.78
CA ALA A 77 -6.18 11.07 -7.22
C ALA A 77 -4.85 10.87 -7.97
N GLY A 78 -3.84 11.70 -7.68
CA GLY A 78 -2.51 11.56 -8.26
C GLY A 78 -1.85 10.21 -7.94
N TRP A 79 -2.01 9.69 -6.72
CA TRP A 79 -1.54 8.35 -6.36
C TRP A 79 -2.22 7.25 -7.17
N ARG A 80 -3.54 7.31 -7.30
CA ARG A 80 -4.32 6.35 -8.09
C ARG A 80 -3.92 6.38 -9.57
N ASP A 81 -3.79 7.57 -10.14
CA ASP A 81 -3.41 7.75 -11.54
C ASP A 81 -1.98 7.27 -11.82
N ALA A 82 -1.04 7.63 -10.94
CA ALA A 82 0.35 7.19 -11.02
C ALA A 82 0.46 5.67 -10.90
N PHE A 83 -0.21 5.07 -9.90
CA PHE A 83 -0.21 3.62 -9.71
C PHE A 83 -0.84 2.87 -10.89
N ALA A 84 -1.96 3.36 -11.42
CA ALA A 84 -2.57 2.79 -12.62
C ALA A 84 -1.66 2.91 -13.86
N THR A 85 -0.88 3.99 -13.95
CA THR A 85 0.10 4.18 -15.03
C THR A 85 1.28 3.24 -14.89
N ALA A 86 1.81 3.08 -13.68
CA ALA A 86 2.84 2.08 -13.39
C ALA A 86 2.34 0.65 -13.72
N ALA A 87 1.09 0.32 -13.39
CA ALA A 87 0.48 -0.96 -13.71
C ALA A 87 0.43 -1.21 -15.22
N ARG A 88 0.07 -0.20 -16.03
CA ARG A 88 0.11 -0.29 -17.50
C ARG A 88 1.52 -0.45 -18.04
N HIS A 89 2.48 0.34 -17.54
CA HIS A 89 3.89 0.32 -17.97
C HIS A 89 4.48 -1.08 -17.88
N VAL A 90 4.05 -1.86 -16.88
CA VAL A 90 4.58 -3.20 -16.62
C VAL A 90 3.65 -4.32 -17.04
N SER A 91 2.52 -3.99 -17.69
CA SER A 91 1.45 -4.92 -18.05
C SER A 91 1.06 -5.83 -16.87
N ALA A 92 0.83 -5.21 -15.70
CA ALA A 92 0.48 -5.95 -14.49
C ALA A 92 -0.82 -6.74 -14.66
N VAL A 93 -0.82 -8.00 -14.21
CA VAL A 93 -2.00 -8.87 -14.26
C VAL A 93 -2.83 -8.81 -12.98
N ALA A 94 -2.20 -8.48 -11.86
CA ALA A 94 -2.83 -8.39 -10.56
C ALA A 94 -2.15 -7.33 -9.68
N THR A 95 -2.89 -6.83 -8.68
CA THR A 95 -2.33 -5.98 -7.62
C THR A 95 -2.13 -6.77 -6.32
N VAL A 96 -1.11 -6.38 -5.57
CA VAL A 96 -0.86 -6.82 -4.18
C VAL A 96 -0.81 -5.58 -3.31
N SER A 97 -1.79 -5.38 -2.43
CA SER A 97 -1.79 -4.20 -1.55
C SER A 97 -1.74 -4.55 -0.07
N ILE A 98 -1.06 -3.71 0.70
CA ILE A 98 -0.99 -3.83 2.16
C ILE A 98 -1.69 -2.63 2.77
N ARG A 99 -2.62 -2.88 3.71
CA ARG A 99 -3.25 -1.82 4.54
C ARG A 99 -3.85 -0.69 3.68
N GLY A 100 -3.36 0.55 3.85
CA GLY A 100 -3.81 1.72 3.11
C GLY A 100 -3.49 1.70 1.61
N GLY A 101 -2.58 0.82 1.15
CA GLY A 101 -2.34 0.61 -0.29
C GLY A 101 -3.59 0.19 -1.06
N ALA A 102 -4.55 -0.43 -0.37
CA ALA A 102 -5.85 -0.80 -0.91
C ALA A 102 -6.73 0.41 -1.32
N LEU A 103 -6.37 1.61 -0.88
CA LEU A 103 -7.05 2.85 -1.30
C LEU A 103 -6.53 3.36 -2.65
N VAL A 104 -5.40 2.83 -3.13
CA VAL A 104 -4.68 3.27 -4.33
C VAL A 104 -4.84 2.28 -5.48
N ASP A 105 -4.94 0.99 -5.19
CA ASP A 105 -4.89 -0.10 -6.18
C ASP A 105 -6.08 -0.18 -7.15
N GLY A 106 -7.24 0.38 -6.80
CA GLY A 106 -8.49 0.22 -7.53
C GLY A 106 -8.46 0.60 -9.02
N PRO A 107 -7.98 1.80 -9.40
CA PRO A 107 -7.95 2.22 -10.80
C PRO A 107 -6.91 1.51 -11.68
N ALA A 108 -6.10 0.61 -11.12
CA ALA A 108 -5.14 -0.16 -11.90
C ALA A 108 -5.89 -1.12 -12.84
N PRO A 109 -5.55 -1.16 -14.14
CA PRO A 109 -6.22 -2.03 -15.10
C PRO A 109 -5.69 -3.46 -14.99
N VAL A 110 -6.06 -4.15 -13.91
CA VAL A 110 -5.65 -5.53 -13.60
C VAL A 110 -6.86 -6.45 -13.50
N SER A 111 -6.63 -7.75 -13.62
CA SER A 111 -7.70 -8.76 -13.56
C SER A 111 -8.02 -9.21 -12.13
N ALA A 112 -7.16 -8.93 -11.15
CA ALA A 112 -7.33 -9.41 -9.78
C ALA A 112 -6.69 -8.48 -8.73
N LEU A 113 -7.34 -8.35 -7.58
CA LEU A 113 -6.85 -7.59 -6.43
C LEU A 113 -6.56 -8.56 -5.27
N TRP A 114 -5.35 -8.54 -4.74
CA TRP A 114 -4.97 -9.26 -3.53
C TRP A 114 -4.60 -8.26 -2.44
N ARG A 115 -5.15 -8.41 -1.22
CA ARG A 115 -5.01 -7.41 -0.16
C ARG A 115 -4.70 -8.01 1.20
N LEU A 116 -3.61 -7.55 1.84
CA LEU A 116 -3.28 -7.86 3.22
C LEU A 116 -3.84 -6.81 4.17
N SER A 117 -4.80 -7.23 4.99
CA SER A 117 -5.42 -6.43 6.06
C SER A 117 -5.86 -5.04 5.61
N PRO A 118 -6.62 -4.91 4.50
CA PRO A 118 -7.04 -3.62 3.98
C PRO A 118 -7.85 -2.85 5.03
N ILE A 119 -7.71 -1.52 4.97
CA ILE A 119 -8.41 -0.55 5.81
C ILE A 119 -9.14 0.49 4.96
N THR A 120 -10.17 1.08 5.54
CA THR A 120 -10.86 2.21 4.89
C THR A 120 -10.03 3.48 5.02
N GLY A 121 -10.37 4.48 4.23
CA GLY A 121 -9.73 5.79 4.28
C GLY A 121 -9.94 6.51 5.60
N ALA A 122 -11.14 6.42 6.18
CA ALA A 122 -11.43 6.92 7.53
C ALA A 122 -10.56 6.27 8.61
N GLU A 123 -10.25 4.98 8.46
CA GLU A 123 -9.32 4.26 9.35
C GLU A 123 -7.89 4.73 9.18
N GLN A 124 -7.44 4.95 7.93
CA GLN A 124 -6.10 5.49 7.65
C GLN A 124 -5.92 6.88 8.26
N VAL A 125 -6.91 7.78 8.13
CA VAL A 125 -6.89 9.12 8.74
C VAL A 125 -6.86 9.04 10.27
N LYS A 126 -7.59 8.10 10.85
CA LYS A 126 -7.55 7.85 12.29
C LYS A 126 -6.18 7.35 12.76
N GLU A 127 -5.52 6.48 12.02
CA GLU A 127 -4.16 6.02 12.34
C GLU A 127 -3.14 7.17 12.25
N LEU A 128 -3.24 8.03 11.23
CA LEU A 128 -2.41 9.25 11.14
C LEU A 128 -2.60 10.16 12.36
N TRP A 129 -3.85 10.37 12.78
CA TRP A 129 -4.14 11.12 13.99
C TRP A 129 -3.51 10.48 15.24
N ARG A 130 -3.59 9.14 15.37
CA ARG A 130 -2.97 8.42 16.51
C ARG A 130 -1.46 8.58 16.53
N ILE A 131 -0.81 8.49 15.38
CA ILE A 131 0.64 8.70 15.25
C ILE A 131 1.00 10.13 15.68
N ARG A 132 0.26 11.14 15.20
CA ARG A 132 0.48 12.54 15.58
C ARG A 132 0.32 12.78 17.08
N GLN A 133 -0.69 12.16 17.71
CA GLN A 133 -0.92 12.28 19.15
C GLN A 133 0.10 11.54 20.01
N ALA A 134 0.81 10.56 19.45
CA ALA A 134 1.88 9.84 20.13
C ALA A 134 3.22 10.59 20.10
N ALA A 135 3.36 11.62 19.24
CA ALA A 135 4.52 12.50 19.25
C ALA A 135 4.56 13.33 20.55
N HIS A 136 5.77 13.57 21.07
CA HIS A 136 5.98 14.25 22.35
C HIS A 136 5.30 15.62 22.41
N ASP A 137 4.87 16.00 23.63
CA ASP A 137 4.41 17.35 24.00
C ASP A 137 3.06 17.82 23.40
N ARG A 138 2.19 16.89 23.01
CA ARG A 138 0.83 17.19 22.54
C ARG A 138 -0.24 16.88 23.61
N PRO A 139 -1.22 17.77 23.86
CA PRO A 139 -2.35 17.45 24.71
C PRO A 139 -3.14 16.28 24.11
N LYS A 140 -3.58 15.35 24.96
CA LYS A 140 -4.44 14.22 24.55
C LYS A 140 -5.84 14.75 24.22
N LEU A 141 -6.06 15.03 22.93
CA LEU A 141 -7.36 15.44 22.41
C LEU A 141 -8.23 14.22 22.10
N ARG A 142 -9.54 14.42 22.07
CA ARG A 142 -10.48 13.45 21.51
C ARG A 142 -10.32 13.44 19.98
N TYR A 143 -10.44 12.27 19.36
CA TYR A 143 -10.44 12.17 17.90
C TYR A 143 -11.65 12.89 17.32
N ASP A 144 -11.38 13.86 16.45
CA ASP A 144 -12.35 14.59 15.65
C ASP A 144 -11.78 14.71 14.22
N PRO A 145 -12.28 13.90 13.25
CA PRO A 145 -11.75 13.92 11.90
C PRO A 145 -11.97 15.26 11.20
N ALA A 146 -13.10 15.94 11.43
CA ALA A 146 -13.41 17.20 10.76
C ALA A 146 -12.42 18.29 11.19
N ARG A 147 -12.14 18.37 12.50
CA ARG A 147 -11.13 19.29 13.02
C ARG A 147 -9.74 18.95 12.50
N PHE A 148 -9.36 17.67 12.53
CA PHE A 148 -8.03 17.23 12.09
C PHE A 148 -7.78 17.50 10.59
N ILE A 149 -8.78 17.26 9.74
CA ILE A 149 -8.71 17.48 8.29
C ILE A 149 -8.62 18.98 7.95
N ALA A 150 -9.32 19.84 8.71
CA ALA A 150 -9.35 21.28 8.44
C ALA A 150 -8.06 22.02 8.84
N GLU A 151 -7.13 21.38 9.53
CA GLU A 151 -5.85 21.98 9.91
C GLU A 151 -4.93 22.16 8.69
N LEU A 152 -4.42 23.38 8.49
CA LEU A 152 -3.62 23.72 7.30
C LEU A 152 -2.19 23.12 7.31
N ASP A 153 -1.62 22.88 8.50
CA ASP A 153 -0.23 22.41 8.68
C ASP A 153 -0.17 21.09 9.45
N VAL A 154 -0.81 20.05 8.90
CA VAL A 154 -0.75 18.71 9.49
C VAL A 154 0.59 18.06 9.16
N GLU A 155 1.47 18.01 10.17
CA GLU A 155 2.67 17.17 10.13
C GLU A 155 2.46 15.90 10.95
N VAL A 156 2.73 14.74 10.34
CA VAL A 156 2.66 13.41 10.96
C VAL A 156 3.94 12.65 10.62
N ALA A 157 4.77 12.40 11.62
CA ALA A 157 6.04 11.67 11.46
C ALA A 157 6.88 12.20 10.26
N GLY A 158 7.08 13.52 10.20
CA GLY A 158 7.83 14.19 9.13
C GLY A 158 7.08 14.37 7.80
N ASN A 159 5.90 13.79 7.63
CA ASN A 159 5.07 13.99 6.45
C ASN A 159 4.16 15.21 6.65
N ARG A 160 4.31 16.23 5.81
CA ARG A 160 3.37 17.36 5.73
C ARG A 160 2.22 16.99 4.80
N LEU A 161 1.01 16.94 5.33
CA LEU A 161 -0.19 16.45 4.65
C LEU A 161 -1.14 17.61 4.37
N ALA A 162 -1.54 17.75 3.10
CA ALA A 162 -2.52 18.75 2.73
C ALA A 162 -3.94 18.37 3.22
N PRO A 163 -4.76 19.36 3.63
CA PRO A 163 -6.17 19.15 3.95
C PRO A 163 -6.93 18.39 2.86
N GLY A 164 -6.68 18.73 1.59
CA GLY A 164 -7.32 18.08 0.44
C GLY A 164 -7.00 16.58 0.35
N LEU A 165 -5.76 16.17 0.64
CA LEU A 165 -5.38 14.77 0.70
C LEU A 165 -6.11 14.05 1.84
N LEU A 166 -6.12 14.64 3.04
CA LEU A 166 -6.79 14.06 4.20
C LEU A 166 -8.31 13.96 4.00
N ALA A 167 -8.94 14.98 3.40
CA ALA A 167 -10.36 14.98 3.10
C ALA A 167 -10.73 13.91 2.07
N ALA A 168 -10.01 13.84 0.95
CA ALA A 168 -10.23 12.82 -0.08
C ALA A 168 -9.98 11.41 0.45
N MET A 169 -8.94 11.23 1.28
CA MET A 169 -8.65 9.97 1.93
C MET A 169 -9.72 9.59 2.93
N ASN A 170 -10.23 10.49 3.77
CA ASN A 170 -11.19 10.16 4.82
C ASN A 170 -12.48 9.51 4.30
N ILE A 171 -12.88 9.83 3.07
CA ILE A 171 -14.07 9.28 2.42
C ILE A 171 -13.76 8.14 1.43
N ALA A 172 -12.49 7.80 1.24
CA ALA A 172 -12.08 6.78 0.30
C ALA A 172 -12.35 5.38 0.85
N GLU A 173 -12.88 4.52 0.00
CA GLU A 173 -13.04 3.09 0.27
C GLU A 173 -12.16 2.27 -0.68
N PRO A 174 -11.64 1.12 -0.25
CA PRO A 174 -11.00 0.16 -1.15
C PRO A 174 -11.95 -0.26 -2.26
N SER A 175 -11.48 -0.23 -3.50
CA SER A 175 -12.28 -0.60 -4.69
C SER A 175 -12.70 -2.08 -4.66
N SER A 176 -13.82 -2.41 -5.29
CA SER A 176 -14.28 -3.78 -5.54
C SER A 176 -14.50 -4.05 -7.04
N ASP A 177 -13.77 -3.33 -7.90
CA ASP A 177 -14.01 -3.32 -9.36
C ASP A 177 -13.46 -4.56 -10.09
N ALA A 178 -12.66 -5.38 -9.40
CA ALA A 178 -12.16 -6.67 -9.87
C ALA A 178 -12.26 -7.70 -8.73
N PRO A 179 -12.19 -9.01 -9.01
CA PRO A 179 -12.16 -10.05 -7.98
C PRO A 179 -11.15 -9.74 -6.88
N VAL A 180 -11.61 -9.74 -5.63
CA VAL A 180 -10.80 -9.37 -4.47
C VAL A 180 -10.53 -10.59 -3.61
N ARG A 181 -9.26 -10.82 -3.28
CA ARG A 181 -8.82 -11.73 -2.24
C ARG A 181 -8.31 -10.95 -1.04
N THR A 182 -9.04 -11.02 0.07
CA THR A 182 -8.70 -10.37 1.34
C THR A 182 -8.07 -11.36 2.30
N VAL A 183 -6.80 -11.12 2.65
CA VAL A 183 -6.07 -11.90 3.65
C VAL A 183 -5.89 -11.07 4.92
N ARG A 184 -6.04 -11.67 6.09
CA ARG A 184 -5.82 -11.00 7.38
C ARG A 184 -4.95 -11.85 8.30
N LEU A 185 -4.37 -11.23 9.31
CA LEU A 185 -3.80 -11.99 10.43
C LEU A 185 -4.93 -12.66 11.22
N ASP A 186 -4.66 -13.82 11.79
CA ASP A 186 -5.59 -14.61 12.62
C ASP A 186 -6.12 -13.82 13.84
N THR A 187 -5.27 -12.96 14.42
CA THR A 187 -5.60 -12.03 15.50
C THR A 187 -6.56 -10.92 15.08
N ASN A 188 -6.79 -10.71 13.77
CA ASN A 188 -7.74 -9.72 13.30
C ASN A 188 -9.16 -10.31 13.33
N PRO A 189 -10.11 -9.74 14.08
CA PRO A 189 -11.45 -10.31 14.18
C PRO A 189 -12.29 -10.15 12.91
N ARG A 190 -11.90 -9.25 11.98
CA ARG A 190 -12.69 -8.98 10.77
C ARG A 190 -12.74 -10.19 9.82
N PRO A 191 -13.81 -10.30 9.00
CA PRO A 191 -13.88 -11.28 7.93
C PRO A 191 -12.71 -11.15 6.95
N ALA A 192 -12.32 -12.29 6.38
CA ALA A 192 -11.28 -12.45 5.36
C ALA A 192 -11.51 -13.76 4.61
N ASP A 193 -11.02 -13.86 3.39
CA ASP A 193 -11.00 -15.10 2.60
C ASP A 193 -9.95 -16.08 3.14
N LEU A 194 -8.90 -15.56 3.79
CA LEU A 194 -7.88 -16.32 4.47
C LEU A 194 -7.39 -15.59 5.73
N LYS A 195 -7.17 -16.33 6.81
CA LYS A 195 -6.51 -15.86 8.03
C LYS A 195 -5.21 -16.63 8.25
N LEU A 196 -4.13 -15.92 8.53
CA LEU A 196 -2.80 -16.50 8.73
C LEU A 196 -2.20 -16.07 10.07
N PRO A 197 -1.44 -16.95 10.75
CA PRO A 197 -0.67 -16.55 11.91
C PRO A 197 0.43 -15.57 11.51
N GLY A 198 0.76 -14.63 12.40
CA GLY A 198 1.87 -13.70 12.18
C GLY A 198 1.73 -12.41 12.97
N ARG A 199 2.76 -11.56 12.90
CA ARG A 199 2.79 -10.28 13.62
C ARG A 199 2.29 -9.13 12.74
N PRO A 200 1.56 -8.14 13.31
CA PRO A 200 1.17 -6.93 12.57
C PRO A 200 2.38 -6.00 12.39
N LEU A 201 3.24 -6.29 11.41
CA LEU A 201 4.50 -5.56 11.17
C LEU A 201 4.30 -4.05 10.97
N TRP A 202 3.15 -3.62 10.45
CA TRP A 202 2.78 -2.19 10.34
C TRP A 202 2.68 -1.46 11.70
N ARG A 203 2.59 -2.19 12.82
CA ARG A 203 2.60 -1.67 14.19
C ARG A 203 3.95 -1.81 14.89
N ALA A 204 4.95 -2.41 14.25
CA ALA A 204 6.28 -2.56 14.83
C ALA A 204 6.97 -1.20 15.01
N SER A 205 7.91 -1.12 15.96
CA SER A 205 8.73 0.08 16.16
C SER A 205 9.77 0.24 15.06
N GLU A 206 10.28 -0.87 14.53
CA GLU A 206 11.31 -0.92 13.50
C GLU A 206 10.86 -1.80 12.32
N PRO A 207 11.39 -1.59 11.11
CA PRO A 207 11.17 -2.49 9.98
C PRO A 207 11.64 -3.92 10.31
N ASP A 208 10.82 -4.91 9.98
CA ASP A 208 11.12 -6.32 10.25
C ASP A 208 10.52 -7.20 9.14
N VAL A 209 10.89 -8.48 9.12
CA VAL A 209 10.36 -9.50 8.22
C VAL A 209 9.90 -10.70 9.04
N ASP A 210 8.63 -11.08 8.89
CA ASP A 210 8.09 -12.33 9.39
C ASP A 210 8.21 -13.38 8.28
N GLU A 211 9.28 -14.17 8.30
CA GLU A 211 9.63 -15.06 7.19
C GLU A 211 8.58 -16.15 6.91
N PRO A 212 8.04 -16.87 7.93
CA PRO A 212 6.94 -17.82 7.70
C PRO A 212 5.69 -17.17 7.09
N LEU A 213 5.33 -15.97 7.58
CA LEU A 213 4.20 -15.23 7.01
C LEU A 213 4.50 -14.81 5.57
N ALA A 214 5.70 -14.29 5.27
CA ALA A 214 6.08 -13.87 3.93
C ALA A 214 5.98 -15.02 2.91
N GLN A 215 6.41 -16.22 3.30
CA GLN A 215 6.27 -17.43 2.48
C GLN A 215 4.80 -17.79 2.25
N ALA A 216 3.99 -17.87 3.32
CA ALA A 216 2.57 -18.20 3.20
C ALA A 216 1.79 -17.20 2.33
N LEU A 217 2.12 -15.91 2.42
CA LEU A 217 1.53 -14.89 1.56
C LEU A 217 1.98 -15.01 0.10
N ALA A 218 3.26 -15.31 -0.14
CA ALA A 218 3.76 -15.50 -1.51
C ALA A 218 3.08 -16.71 -2.19
N ASP A 219 2.93 -17.83 -1.47
CA ASP A 219 2.24 -19.02 -1.97
C ASP A 219 0.77 -18.71 -2.30
N ASP A 220 0.08 -17.98 -1.42
CA ASP A 220 -1.33 -17.59 -1.60
C ASP A 220 -1.54 -16.61 -2.76
N ILE A 221 -0.67 -15.60 -2.88
CA ILE A 221 -0.67 -14.66 -4.01
C ILE A 221 -0.42 -15.40 -5.32
N ALA A 222 0.54 -16.33 -5.35
CA ALA A 222 0.84 -17.10 -6.55
C ALA A 222 -0.38 -17.94 -6.99
N ALA A 223 -1.01 -18.65 -6.05
CA ALA A 223 -2.23 -19.41 -6.32
C ALA A 223 -3.36 -18.52 -6.85
N TRP A 224 -3.54 -17.33 -6.27
CA TRP A 224 -4.55 -16.37 -6.72
C TRP A 224 -4.29 -15.85 -8.13
N VAL A 225 -3.06 -15.45 -8.43
CA VAL A 225 -2.65 -14.99 -9.77
C VAL A 225 -2.91 -16.08 -10.81
N HIS A 226 -2.54 -17.33 -10.52
CA HIS A 226 -2.75 -18.44 -11.44
C HIS A 226 -4.24 -18.74 -11.67
N ALA A 227 -5.08 -18.60 -10.64
CA ALA A 227 -6.52 -18.81 -10.75
C ALA A 227 -7.25 -17.70 -11.53
N CYS A 228 -6.72 -16.47 -11.55
CA CYS A 228 -7.35 -15.33 -12.22
C CYS A 228 -6.81 -15.01 -13.62
N VAL A 229 -5.64 -15.55 -13.99
CA VAL A 229 -4.99 -15.32 -15.29
C VAL A 229 -5.18 -16.50 -16.25
N ALA A 230 -5.62 -17.66 -15.74
CA ALA A 230 -6.04 -18.82 -16.53
C ALA A 230 -7.44 -18.61 -17.14
#